data_AF-A0A5B6W7J6-F1
#
_entry.id   AF-A0A5B6W7J6-F1
#
_cell.length_a   1.000
_cell.length_b   1.000
_cell.length_c   1.000
_cell.angle_alpha   90.00
_cell.angle_beta   90.00
_cell.angle_gamma   90.00
#
_symmetry.space_group_name_H-M   'P 1'
#
loop_
_entity.id
_entity.type
_entity.pdbx_description
1 polymer ?
#
loop_
_entity_poly.entity_id
_entity_poly.type
_entity_poly.pdbx_seq_one_letter_code
_entity_poly.pdbx_strand_id
1 'polypeptide(L)' 'MDMERCMLFESKLLNEFWVKAVNTLAYLLNRLPTKAVNEKIPFKAWFEYKPSVSHLKVKRSKLERRL' A
#
# COMPACT_ATOMS: atom_id res chain seq x y z
N MET A 1 7.33 -10.18 -4.21
CA MET A 1 7.73 -9.52 -5.46
C MET A 1 6.57 -9.44 -6.48
N ASP A 2 5.36 -9.90 -6.15
CA ASP A 2 4.24 -9.77 -7.08
C ASP A 2 3.38 -8.53 -6.79
N MET A 3 3.28 -8.10 -5.53
CA MET A 3 2.48 -6.92 -5.17
C MET A 3 3.01 -5.62 -5.78
N GLU A 4 4.33 -5.42 -5.86
CA GLU A 4 4.89 -4.23 -6.51
C GLU A 4 4.65 -4.27 -8.03
N ARG A 5 4.67 -5.46 -8.64
CA ARG A 5 4.37 -5.64 -10.06
C ARG A 5 2.90 -5.36 -10.34
N CYS A 6 1.99 -5.87 -9.51
CA CYS A 6 0.57 -5.55 -9.57
C CYS A 6 0.34 -4.03 -9.40
N MET A 7 1.03 -3.39 -8.45
CA MET A 7 0.91 -1.95 -8.22
C MET A 7 1.39 -1.13 -9.43
N LEU A 8 2.50 -1.51 -10.05
CA LEU A 8 2.99 -0.89 -11.29
C LEU A 8 2.02 -1.10 -12.45
N PHE A 9 1.51 -2.32 -12.62
CA PHE A 9 0.56 -2.69 -13.67
C PHE A 9 -0.76 -1.89 -13.55
N GLU A 10 -1.37 -1.89 -12.36
CA GLU A 10 -2.59 -1.13 -12.06
C GLU A 10 -2.40 0.38 -12.25
N SER A 11 -1.23 0.90 -11.85
CA SER A 11 -0.90 2.31 -12.00
C SER A 11 -0.47 2.69 -13.41
N LYS A 12 -0.33 1.71 -14.32
CA LYS A 12 0.22 1.89 -15.68
C LYS A 12 1.59 2.58 -15.68
N LEU A 13 2.43 2.25 -14.70
CA LEU A 13 3.78 2.79 -14.56
C LEU A 13 4.81 1.84 -15.19
N LEU A 14 5.87 2.42 -15.74
CA LEU A 14 7.00 1.67 -16.29
C LEU A 14 7.77 0.94 -15.18
N ASN A 15 8.41 -0.17 -15.53
CA ASN A 15 9.20 -0.97 -14.59
C ASN A 15 10.36 -0.19 -13.96
N GLU A 16 10.85 0.89 -14.58
CA GLU A 16 11.87 1.77 -13.99
C GLU A 16 11.45 2.38 -12.64
N PHE A 17 10.14 2.48 -12.38
CA PHE A 17 9.60 2.97 -11.11
C PHE A 17 9.50 1.90 -10.02
N TRP A 18 10.00 0.67 -10.23
CA TRP A 18 9.87 -0.44 -9.29
C TRP A 18 10.41 -0.12 -7.90
N VAL A 19 11.53 0.60 -7.77
CA VAL A 19 12.07 1.01 -6.47
C VAL A 19 11.07 1.87 -5.71
N LYS A 20 10.42 2.82 -6.40
CA LYS A 20 9.39 3.68 -5.81
C LYS A 20 8.13 2.89 -5.46
N ALA A 21 7.75 1.92 -6.29
CA ALA A 21 6.64 1.02 -6.01
C ALA A 21 6.90 0.15 -4.77
N VAL A 22 8.09 -0.45 -4.65
CA VAL A 22 8.49 -1.25 -3.50
C VAL A 22 8.52 -0.41 -2.22
N ASN A 23 9.10 0.79 -2.26
CA ASN A 23 9.10 1.70 -1.11
C ASN A 23 7.68 2.09 -0.69
N THR A 24 6.80 2.36 -1.65
CA THR A 24 5.40 2.70 -1.39
C THR A 24 4.65 1.49 -0.82
N LEU A 25 4.88 0.30 -1.35
CA LEU A 25 4.28 -0.94 -0.85
C LEU A 25 4.71 -1.22 0.59
N ALA A 26 6.01 -1.13 0.89
CA ALA A 26 6.53 -1.31 2.25
C ALA A 26 5.91 -0.30 3.23
N TYR A 27 5.78 0.96 2.80
CA TYR A 27 5.09 1.99 3.57
C TYR A 27 3.64 1.64 3.88
N LEU A 28 2.89 1.16 2.87
CA LEU A 28 1.49 0.76 3.03
C LEU A 28 1.35 -0.47 3.93
N LEU A 29 2.17 -1.51 3.72
CA LEU A 29 2.16 -2.73 4.52
C LEU A 29 2.43 -2.44 6.01
N ASN A 30 3.27 -1.45 6.32
CA ASN A 30 3.50 -1.05 7.70
C ASN A 30 2.29 -0.32 8.32
N ARG A 31 1.41 0.29 7.53
CA ARG A 31 0.28 1.11 8.01
C ARG A 31 -1.09 0.45 7.85
N LEU A 32 -1.16 -0.70 7.18
CA LEU A 32 -2.35 -1.50 7.04
C LEU A 32 -2.33 -2.69 8.01
N PRO A 33 -3.51 -3.18 8.45
CA PRO A 33 -3.59 -4.41 9.19
C PRO A 33 -3.11 -5.57 8.31
N THR A 34 -2.27 -6.44 8.87
CA THR A 34 -1.71 -7.59 8.16
C THR A 34 -1.84 -8.86 8.97
N LYS A 35 -2.12 -9.98 8.29
CA LYS A 35 -2.19 -11.31 8.91
C LYS A 35 -0.88 -11.72 9.58
N ALA A 36 0.25 -11.25 9.04
CA ALA A 36 1.58 -11.52 9.60
C ALA A 36 1.75 -11.03 11.05
N VAL A 37 0.97 -10.02 11.46
CA VAL A 37 0.97 -9.48 12.82
C VAL A 37 -0.41 -9.65 13.46
N ASN A 38 -1.06 -10.79 13.22
CA ASN A 38 -2.36 -11.13 13.79
C ASN A 38 -3.42 -10.02 13.59
N GLU A 39 -3.50 -9.51 12.36
CA GLU A 39 -4.39 -8.43 11.93
C GLU A 39 -4.15 -7.08 12.62
N LYS A 40 -3.01 -6.92 13.32
CA LYS A 40 -2.56 -5.63 13.84
C LYS A 40 -1.86 -4.82 12.76
N ILE A 41 -1.80 -3.52 12.98
CA ILE A 41 -1.03 -2.58 12.15
C ILE A 41 0.43 -2.61 12.62
N PRO A 42 1.41 -3.03 11.78
CA PRO A 42 2.81 -3.17 12.19
C PRO A 42 3.41 -1.90 12.78
N PHE A 43 3.11 -0.74 12.18
CA PHE A 43 3.57 0.56 12.68
C PHE A 43 3.09 0.83 14.11
N LYS A 44 1.82 0.52 14.41
CA LYS A 44 1.28 0.68 15.77
C LYS A 44 1.89 -0.32 16.73
N ALA A 45 2.16 -1.55 16.28
CA ALA A 45 2.80 -2.57 17.11
C ALA A 45 4.25 -2.20 17.47
N TRP A 46 4.94 -1.46 16.59
CA TRP A 46 6.33 -1.05 16.80
C TRP A 46 6.48 0.27 17.55
N PHE A 47 5.67 1.27 17.22
CA PHE A 47 5.81 2.63 17.75
C PHE A 47 4.74 3.01 18.79
N GLU A 48 3.80 2.11 19.09
CA GLU A 48 2.73 2.27 20.11
C GLU A 48 1.74 3.44 19.89
N TYR A 49 1.87 4.21 18.79
CA TYR A 49 0.90 5.22 18.38
C TYR A 49 0.31 4.95 16.98
N LYS A 50 -0.83 5.58 16.70
CA LYS A 50 -1.56 5.36 15.44
C LYS A 50 -0.88 6.12 14.29
N PRO A 51 -0.59 5.47 13.15
CA PRO A 51 -0.06 6.17 11.99
C PRO A 51 -1.10 7.14 11.42
N SER A 52 -0.68 8.38 11.12
CA SER A 52 -1.49 9.26 10.27
C SER A 52 -1.49 8.76 8.83
N VAL A 53 -2.67 8.70 8.21
CA VAL A 53 -2.88 8.31 6.81
C VAL A 53 -3.60 9.40 6.01
N SER A 54 -3.80 10.59 6.60
CA SER A 54 -4.58 11.68 5.98
C SER A 54 -3.96 12.23 4.68
N HIS A 55 -2.69 11.96 4.43
CA HIS A 55 -1.99 12.33 3.20
C HIS A 55 -2.24 11.35 2.04
N LEU A 56 -2.76 10.15 2.33
CA LEU A 56 -3.10 9.16 1.30
C LEU A 56 -4.40 9.59 0.61
N LYS A 57 -4.34 9.78 -0.71
CA LYS A 57 -5.52 10.10 -1.53
C LYS A 57 -5.97 8.88 -2.30
N VAL A 58 -7.21 8.45 -2.09
CA VAL A 58 -7.82 7.36 -2.86
C VAL A 58 -8.31 7.90 -4.19
N LYS A 59 -7.69 7.48 -5.29
CA LYS A 59 -8.24 7.66 -6.64
C LYS A 59 -8.92 6.36 -7.05
N ARG A 60 -10.26 6.33 -7.06
CA ARG A 60 -11.00 5.16 -7.56
C ARG A 60 -10.74 5.00 -9.06
N SER A 61 -10.33 3.81 -9.48
CA SER A 61 -10.22 3.49 -10.90
C SER A 61 -11.64 3.41 -11.49
N LYS A 62 -11.79 3.80 -12.77
CA LYS A 62 -13.10 3.93 -13.43
C LYS A 62 -13.83 2.58 -13.59
N LEU A 63 -13.12 1.46 -13.38
CA LEU A 63 -13.62 0.10 -13.50
C LEU A 63 -14.60 -0.30 -12.40
N GLU A 64 -14.47 0.21 -11.17
CA GLU A 64 -15.36 -0.13 -10.06
C GLU A 64 -16.72 0.60 -10.11
N ARG A 65 -16.95 1.52 -11.07
CA ARG A 65 -18.24 2.22 -11.24
C ARG A 65 -19.31 1.40 -11.98
N ARG A 66 -19.06 0.12 -12.26
CA ARG A 66 -19.98 -0.79 -12.97
C ARG A 66 -20.51 -1.94 -12.12
N LEU A 67 -20.35 -1.89 -10.80
CA LEU A 67 -21.02 -2.79 -9.86
C LEU A 67 -22.00 -1.98 -9.00
#